data_AF-A0A950UXV1-F1
#
_entry.id   AF-A0A950UXV1-F1
#
_cell.length_a   1.000
_cell.length_b   1.000
_cell.length_c   1.000
_cell.angle_alpha   90.00
_cell.angle_beta   90.00
_cell.angle_gamma   90.00
#
_symmetry.space_group_name_H-M   'P 1'
#
loop_
_entity.id
_entity.type
_entity.pdbx_description
1 polymer ?
#
loop_
_entity_poly.entity_id
_entity_poly.type
_entity_poly.pdbx_seq_one_letter_code
_entity_poly.pdbx_strand_id
1 'polypeptide(L)'
;MGQGLQTAQGLPQIQESYATSNVTVFASSKPKTYAGGLVGIGAGTISNSYATGSITGGNKDNLGGLVGGSENTAISHAYAVGAVSDSSYAGGVGGRIKSPQFDRVYWDTDTSGRTSACGRDRTCNGAAGLTDAQLKSGLPDGFDPKIWAQDPNINNGYPYLRNNPPQ
;
A
#
# COMPACT_ATOMS: atom_id res chain seq x y z
N MET A 1 -11.06 13.49 42.29
CA MET A 1 -10.58 14.51 41.35
C MET A 1 -10.11 13.78 40.08
N GLY A 2 -11.05 13.46 39.19
CA GLY A 2 -10.74 12.85 37.90
C GLY A 2 -10.54 13.97 36.88
N GLN A 3 -9.31 14.19 36.46
CA GLN A 3 -9.02 15.07 35.33
C GLN A 3 -9.37 14.30 34.05
N GLY A 4 -10.26 14.88 33.26
CA GLY A 4 -10.79 14.28 32.05
C GLY A 4 -9.73 14.08 30.98
N LEU A 5 -9.73 12.90 30.37
CA LEU A 5 -9.12 12.66 29.07
C LEU A 5 -10.12 13.11 28.01
N GLN A 6 -9.94 14.34 27.53
CA GLN A 6 -10.67 14.88 26.40
C GLN A 6 -10.01 14.40 25.09
N THR A 7 -10.76 13.51 24.41
CA THR A 7 -10.89 13.35 22.95
C THR A 7 -9.63 13.10 22.12
N ALA A 8 -9.31 11.82 21.88
CA ALA A 8 -8.84 11.39 20.57
C ALA A 8 -9.97 10.58 19.92
N GLN A 9 -10.72 11.18 19.00
CA GLN A 9 -11.45 10.35 18.04
C GLN A 9 -10.38 9.64 17.22
N GLY A 10 -10.11 8.37 17.54
CA GLY A 10 -9.07 7.60 16.87
C GLY A 10 -9.34 7.58 15.38
N LEU A 11 -8.43 8.16 14.59
CA LEU A 11 -8.51 8.06 13.13
C LEU A 11 -8.54 6.57 12.75
N PRO A 12 -9.26 6.17 11.69
CA PRO A 12 -9.21 4.80 11.20
C PRO A 12 -7.76 4.36 10.97
N GLN A 13 -7.37 3.18 11.48
CA GLN A 13 -6.02 2.63 11.36
C GLN A 13 -6.09 1.32 10.57
N ILE A 14 -5.13 1.12 9.67
CA ILE A 14 -4.80 -0.20 9.11
C ILE A 14 -3.39 -0.53 9.56
N GLN A 15 -3.24 -1.62 10.31
CA GLN A 15 -1.96 -2.00 10.89
C GLN A 15 -1.77 -3.52 10.78
N GLU A 16 -0.51 -3.96 10.68
CA GLU A 16 -0.14 -5.37 10.69
C GLU A 16 -0.96 -6.22 9.70
N SER A 17 -1.13 -5.71 8.48
CA SER A 17 -2.07 -6.25 7.50
C SER A 17 -1.42 -6.52 6.15
N TYR A 18 -1.87 -7.56 5.45
CA TYR A 18 -1.45 -7.78 4.07
C TYR A 18 -2.58 -8.29 3.18
N ALA A 19 -2.52 -7.94 1.89
CA ALA A 19 -3.48 -8.35 0.88
C ALA A 19 -2.78 -8.92 -0.35
N THR A 20 -3.24 -10.08 -0.83
CA THR A 20 -2.64 -10.80 -1.96
C THR A 20 -3.57 -10.92 -3.17
N SER A 21 -4.86 -10.62 -3.00
CA SER A 21 -5.87 -10.74 -4.04
C SER A 21 -5.79 -9.64 -5.09
N ASN A 22 -6.05 -10.00 -6.34
CA ASN A 22 -6.09 -9.06 -7.46
C ASN A 22 -7.33 -8.15 -7.39
N VAL A 23 -7.18 -6.91 -7.88
CA VAL A 23 -8.25 -5.91 -8.00
C VAL A 23 -8.47 -5.56 -9.46
N THR A 24 -9.72 -5.69 -9.93
CA THR A 24 -10.11 -5.30 -11.30
C THR A 24 -11.16 -4.21 -11.24
N VAL A 25 -10.88 -3.07 -11.88
CA VAL A 25 -11.85 -1.99 -12.09
C VAL A 25 -12.49 -2.15 -13.46
N PHE A 26 -13.79 -2.40 -13.48
CA PHE A 26 -14.56 -2.45 -14.72
C PHE A 26 -14.91 -1.04 -15.22
N ALA A 27 -15.05 -0.90 -16.54
CA ALA A 27 -15.36 0.36 -17.19
C ALA A 27 -16.53 1.08 -16.50
N SER A 28 -16.24 2.25 -15.94
CA SER A 28 -17.25 3.08 -15.28
C SER A 28 -17.60 4.26 -16.19
N SER A 29 -18.89 4.58 -16.28
CA SER A 29 -19.39 5.82 -16.88
C SER A 29 -19.10 7.07 -16.03
N LYS A 30 -18.45 6.92 -14.88
CA LYS A 30 -18.14 7.98 -13.92
C LYS A 30 -16.70 8.49 -14.07
N PRO A 31 -16.42 9.75 -13.70
CA PRO A 31 -15.08 10.30 -13.76
C PRO A 31 -14.19 9.66 -12.69
N LYS A 32 -13.13 8.96 -13.14
CA LYS A 32 -11.95 8.49 -12.38
C LYS A 32 -12.28 7.67 -11.12
N THR A 33 -12.13 6.36 -11.20
CA THR A 33 -12.22 5.44 -10.05
C THR A 33 -10.97 5.54 -9.18
N TYR A 34 -11.06 5.08 -7.93
CA TYR A 34 -9.91 4.92 -7.04
C TYR A 34 -9.84 3.45 -6.61
N ALA A 35 -8.70 2.81 -6.82
CA ALA A 35 -8.48 1.44 -6.40
C ALA A 35 -7.05 1.30 -5.87
N GLY A 36 -6.92 0.62 -4.74
CA GLY A 36 -5.63 0.26 -4.18
C GLY A 36 -5.62 -1.16 -3.69
N GLY A 37 -4.42 -1.76 -3.62
CA GLY A 37 -4.25 -3.16 -3.22
C GLY A 37 -4.64 -3.39 -1.76
N LEU A 38 -4.57 -2.34 -0.93
CA LEU A 38 -5.01 -2.37 0.47
C LEU A 38 -6.21 -1.43 0.70
N VAL A 39 -6.18 -0.22 0.12
CA VAL A 39 -7.20 0.81 0.34
C VAL A 39 -7.63 1.45 -0.97
N GLY A 40 -8.93 1.48 -1.26
CA GLY A 40 -9.48 2.26 -2.37
C GLY A 40 -9.32 3.77 -2.14
N ILE A 41 -9.97 4.29 -1.09
CA ILE A 41 -9.91 5.69 -0.66
C ILE A 41 -9.87 5.76 0.87
N GLY A 42 -9.06 6.64 1.46
CA GLY A 42 -9.09 6.85 2.91
C GLY A 42 -8.24 8.02 3.39
N ALA A 43 -8.47 8.47 4.63
CA ALA A 43 -7.77 9.57 5.30
C ALA A 43 -7.24 9.16 6.70
N GLY A 44 -7.00 7.86 6.89
CA GLY A 44 -6.51 7.28 8.15
C GLY A 44 -4.98 7.16 8.20
N THR A 45 -4.49 6.24 9.03
CA THR A 45 -3.09 5.79 8.97
C THR A 45 -3.00 4.37 8.41
N ILE A 46 -1.86 4.07 7.80
CA ILE A 46 -1.50 2.73 7.36
C ILE A 46 -0.10 2.45 7.90
N SER A 47 0.09 1.37 8.65
CA SER A 47 1.40 0.98 9.18
C SER A 47 1.68 -0.50 9.07
N ASN A 48 2.95 -0.88 8.91
CA ASN A 48 3.41 -2.28 8.94
C ASN A 48 2.55 -3.19 8.04
N SER A 49 2.26 -2.71 6.83
CA SER A 49 1.24 -3.30 5.96
C SER A 49 1.67 -3.29 4.50
N TYR A 50 1.23 -4.28 3.72
CA TYR A 50 1.64 -4.37 2.33
C TYR A 50 0.59 -5.03 1.42
N ALA A 51 0.78 -4.89 0.11
CA ALA A 51 -0.08 -5.55 -0.88
C ALA A 51 0.73 -6.16 -2.03
N THR A 52 0.41 -7.39 -2.41
CA THR A 52 1.03 -8.11 -3.54
C THR A 52 0.08 -8.39 -4.69
N GLY A 53 -1.22 -8.22 -4.48
CA GLY A 53 -2.23 -8.37 -5.53
C GLY A 53 -2.04 -7.37 -6.67
N SER A 54 -2.21 -7.84 -7.90
CA SER A 54 -2.18 -6.97 -9.09
C SER A 54 -3.45 -6.13 -9.19
N ILE A 55 -3.34 -4.95 -9.79
CA ILE A 55 -4.44 -4.01 -9.99
C ILE A 55 -4.54 -3.70 -11.48
N THR A 56 -5.69 -3.98 -12.06
CA THR A 56 -6.03 -3.62 -13.44
C THR A 56 -7.20 -2.65 -13.43
N GLY A 57 -7.12 -1.56 -14.20
CA GLY A 57 -8.24 -0.63 -14.31
C GLY A 57 -8.37 0.01 -15.69
N GLY A 58 -9.01 1.17 -15.75
CA GLY A 58 -9.27 1.89 -16.99
C GLY A 58 -8.49 3.20 -17.11
N ASN A 59 -8.59 3.80 -18.30
CA ASN A 59 -7.93 5.07 -18.59
C ASN A 59 -8.31 6.15 -17.57
N LYS A 60 -7.29 6.75 -16.93
CA LYS A 60 -7.41 7.82 -15.92
C LYS A 60 -8.02 7.40 -14.58
N ASP A 61 -8.09 6.11 -14.27
CA ASP A 61 -8.38 5.65 -12.90
C ASP A 61 -7.18 5.89 -11.97
N ASN A 62 -7.41 6.35 -10.75
CA ASN A 62 -6.36 6.53 -9.76
C ASN A 62 -6.07 5.17 -9.12
N LEU A 63 -5.08 4.46 -9.66
CA LEU A 63 -4.67 3.14 -9.21
C LEU A 63 -3.36 3.27 -8.41
N GLY A 64 -3.31 2.71 -7.21
CA GLY A 64 -2.09 2.68 -6.41
C GLY A 64 -1.84 1.30 -5.85
N GLY A 65 -0.61 0.80 -5.90
CA GLY A 65 -0.32 -0.53 -5.36
C GLY A 65 -0.75 -0.71 -3.90
N LEU A 66 -0.68 0.35 -3.09
CA LEU A 66 -1.25 0.39 -1.73
C LEU A 66 -2.61 1.12 -1.69
N VAL A 67 -2.64 2.37 -2.13
CA VAL A 67 -3.79 3.29 -1.92
C VAL A 67 -4.25 3.92 -3.24
N GLY A 68 -5.52 3.77 -3.61
CA GLY A 68 -6.06 4.40 -4.82
C GLY A 68 -6.02 5.93 -4.73
N GLY A 69 -6.52 6.50 -3.63
CA GLY A 69 -6.29 7.90 -3.32
C GLY A 69 -6.58 8.33 -1.89
N SER A 70 -5.95 9.41 -1.48
CA SER A 70 -6.04 9.93 -0.12
C SER A 70 -5.65 11.39 -0.01
N GLU A 71 -6.01 12.01 1.11
CA GLU A 71 -5.62 13.36 1.49
C GLU A 71 -5.25 13.36 2.97
N ASN A 72 -4.08 13.93 3.32
CA ASN A 72 -3.56 14.00 4.69
C ASN A 72 -3.45 12.62 5.39
N THR A 73 -2.90 11.62 4.70
CA THR A 73 -2.73 10.26 5.23
C THR A 73 -1.28 10.01 5.61
N ALA A 74 -1.08 9.46 6.80
CA ALA A 74 0.21 8.95 7.25
C ALA A 74 0.35 7.48 6.86
N ILE A 75 1.40 7.16 6.11
CA ILE A 75 1.73 5.79 5.73
C ILE A 75 3.15 5.53 6.23
N SER A 76 3.32 4.47 7.02
CA SER A 76 4.64 4.09 7.50
C SER A 76 4.93 2.59 7.38
N HIS A 77 6.19 2.22 7.13
CA HIS A 77 6.61 0.82 7.07
C HIS A 77 5.69 -0.03 6.18
N ALA A 78 5.46 0.44 4.95
CA ALA A 78 4.47 -0.15 4.07
C ALA A 78 4.99 -0.25 2.65
N TYR A 79 4.58 -1.27 1.92
CA TYR A 79 5.05 -1.45 0.55
C TYR A 79 4.03 -2.12 -0.37
N ALA A 80 4.17 -1.90 -1.68
CA ALA A 80 3.39 -2.59 -2.70
C ALA A 80 4.28 -3.30 -3.71
N VAL A 81 3.81 -4.46 -4.16
CA VAL A 81 4.53 -5.35 -5.08
C VAL A 81 3.77 -5.53 -6.39
N GLY A 82 2.46 -5.75 -6.31
CA GLY A 82 1.65 -6.17 -7.45
C GLY A 82 1.71 -5.20 -8.63
N ALA A 83 1.65 -5.76 -9.84
CA ALA A 83 1.56 -4.97 -11.06
C ALA A 83 0.33 -4.03 -11.02
N VAL A 84 0.50 -2.76 -11.42
CA VAL A 84 -0.60 -1.80 -11.52
C VAL A 84 -0.72 -1.36 -12.97
N SER A 85 -1.74 -1.77 -13.73
CA SER A 85 -1.79 -1.60 -15.19
C SER A 85 -2.97 -0.76 -15.70
N ASP A 86 -2.91 -0.43 -17.00
CA ASP A 86 -4.01 0.11 -17.82
C ASP A 86 -4.59 1.49 -17.45
N SER A 87 -3.95 2.20 -16.52
CA SER A 87 -4.23 3.62 -16.24
C SER A 87 -3.01 4.52 -16.36
N SER A 88 -3.23 5.70 -16.93
CA SER A 88 -2.26 6.81 -16.96
C SER A 88 -2.07 7.49 -15.58
N TYR A 89 -2.92 7.20 -14.59
CA TYR A 89 -2.78 7.67 -13.20
C TYR A 89 -2.40 6.55 -12.23
N ALA A 90 -1.86 5.45 -12.74
CA ALA A 90 -1.31 4.37 -11.93
C ALA A 90 0.02 4.77 -11.28
N GLY A 91 0.18 4.52 -9.98
CA GLY A 91 1.45 4.64 -9.26
C GLY A 91 1.78 3.38 -8.47
N GLY A 92 3.06 3.19 -8.15
CA GLY A 92 3.53 2.02 -7.39
C GLY A 92 2.97 1.96 -5.97
N VAL A 93 2.85 3.12 -5.31
CA VAL A 93 2.24 3.27 -3.98
C VAL A 93 0.81 3.78 -4.11
N GLY A 94 0.63 4.89 -4.83
CA GLY A 94 -0.61 5.65 -4.84
C GLY A 94 -1.11 6.08 -6.21
N GLY A 95 -2.42 6.10 -6.43
CA GLY A 95 -2.98 6.73 -7.62
C GLY A 95 -2.94 8.25 -7.51
N ARG A 96 -3.68 8.77 -6.52
CA ARG A 96 -3.71 10.20 -6.17
C ARG A 96 -3.64 10.42 -4.67
N ILE A 97 -2.47 10.82 -4.17
CA ILE A 97 -2.26 11.11 -2.75
C ILE A 97 -1.85 12.57 -2.60
N LYS A 98 -2.62 13.33 -1.82
CA LYS A 98 -2.31 14.72 -1.49
C LYS A 98 -1.76 14.83 -0.07
N SER A 99 -0.72 15.67 0.08
CA SER A 99 -0.05 15.89 1.37
C SER A 99 0.35 14.58 2.07
N PRO A 100 1.09 13.67 1.39
CA PRO A 100 1.51 12.42 2.01
C PRO A 100 2.45 12.69 3.18
N GLN A 101 2.26 11.94 4.27
CA GLN A 101 3.22 11.84 5.36
C GLN A 101 3.80 10.42 5.33
N PHE A 102 4.87 10.24 4.56
CA PHE A 102 5.48 8.93 4.35
C PHE A 102 6.72 8.75 5.22
N ASP A 103 6.81 7.59 5.85
CA ASP A 103 8.00 7.12 6.59
C ASP A 103 8.28 5.67 6.20
N ARG A 104 9.39 5.38 5.52
CA ARG A 104 9.71 4.02 5.03
C ARG A 104 8.55 3.39 4.23
N VAL A 105 8.17 4.05 3.14
CA VAL A 105 7.15 3.57 2.19
C VAL A 105 7.81 3.17 0.88
N TYR A 106 7.47 2.00 0.35
CA TYR A 106 8.15 1.45 -0.81
C TYR A 106 7.22 0.94 -1.91
N TRP A 107 7.73 0.80 -3.12
CA TRP A 107 7.10 -0.01 -4.17
C TRP A 107 8.15 -0.85 -4.89
N ASP A 108 7.72 -2.02 -5.36
CA ASP A 108 8.55 -2.92 -6.14
C ASP A 108 8.79 -2.38 -7.55
N THR A 109 10.04 -2.12 -7.92
CA THR A 109 10.39 -1.61 -9.25
C THR A 109 10.46 -2.69 -10.33
N ASP A 110 10.55 -3.95 -9.94
CA ASP A 110 10.71 -5.08 -10.84
C ASP A 110 9.34 -5.66 -11.24
N THR A 111 8.40 -5.77 -10.29
CA THR A 111 7.11 -6.43 -10.51
C THR A 111 5.93 -5.47 -10.69
N SER A 112 5.98 -4.27 -10.11
CA SER A 112 4.82 -3.35 -10.20
C SER A 112 4.58 -2.81 -11.61
N GLY A 113 5.63 -2.84 -12.45
CA GLY A 113 5.67 -2.19 -13.76
C GLY A 113 5.56 -0.66 -13.68
N ARG A 114 5.77 -0.04 -12.51
CA ARG A 114 5.66 1.41 -12.27
C ARG A 114 7.03 2.03 -12.01
N THR A 115 7.27 3.20 -12.61
CA THR A 115 8.52 3.98 -12.45
C THR A 115 8.38 5.14 -11.47
N SER A 116 7.23 5.27 -10.80
CA SER A 116 6.96 6.36 -9.87
C SER A 116 6.04 5.90 -8.74
N ALA A 117 6.27 6.43 -7.54
CA ALA A 117 5.45 6.14 -6.36
C ALA A 117 3.97 6.52 -6.59
N CYS A 118 3.72 7.69 -7.17
CA CYS A 118 2.35 8.14 -7.44
C CYS A 118 2.11 8.53 -8.89
N GLY A 119 0.95 8.17 -9.40
CA GLY A 119 0.60 8.33 -10.81
C GLY A 119 0.20 9.76 -11.17
N ARG A 120 -0.93 10.25 -10.63
CA ARG A 120 -1.58 11.46 -11.14
C ARG A 120 -0.82 12.75 -10.85
N ASP A 121 -0.56 13.01 -9.58
CA ASP A 121 0.01 14.29 -9.12
C ASP A 121 1.53 14.17 -8.86
N ARG A 122 2.09 12.95 -8.89
CA ARG A 122 3.51 12.63 -8.59
C ARG A 122 4.05 13.23 -7.27
N THR A 123 3.16 13.47 -6.31
CA THR A 123 3.42 14.17 -5.03
C THR A 123 3.93 13.27 -3.90
N CYS A 124 4.20 12.00 -4.18
CA CYS A 124 4.57 10.98 -3.19
C CYS A 124 6.05 11.00 -2.83
N ASN A 125 6.53 12.18 -2.44
CA ASN A 125 7.85 12.39 -1.88
C ASN A 125 7.98 11.58 -0.57
N GLY A 126 9.13 10.95 -0.35
CA GLY A 126 9.39 10.10 0.82
C GLY A 126 9.09 8.61 0.62
N ALA A 127 8.47 8.22 -0.51
CA ALA A 127 8.46 6.83 -0.94
C ALA A 127 9.71 6.51 -1.78
N ALA A 128 10.20 5.27 -1.70
CA ALA A 128 11.35 4.81 -2.48
C ALA A 128 11.05 3.52 -3.25
N GLY A 129 11.57 3.42 -4.47
CA GLY A 129 11.52 2.18 -5.24
C GLY A 129 12.55 1.19 -4.72
N LEU A 130 12.15 -0.05 -4.51
CA LEU A 130 13.03 -1.16 -4.15
C LEU A 130 12.83 -2.30 -5.16
N THR A 131 13.88 -3.08 -5.38
CA THR A 131 13.79 -4.33 -6.14
C THR A 131 13.01 -5.39 -5.36
N ASP A 132 12.49 -6.38 -6.07
CA ASP A 132 11.79 -7.53 -5.47
C ASP A 132 12.69 -8.25 -4.46
N ALA A 133 13.96 -8.42 -4.82
CA ALA A 133 14.96 -9.03 -3.96
C ALA A 133 15.19 -8.26 -2.64
N GLN A 134 15.15 -6.92 -2.68
CA GLN A 134 15.28 -6.08 -1.49
C GLN A 134 14.04 -6.19 -0.58
N LEU A 135 12.84 -6.30 -1.15
CA LEU A 135 11.62 -6.49 -0.38
C LEU A 135 11.55 -7.89 0.28
N LYS A 136 12.30 -8.86 -0.25
CA LYS A 136 12.39 -10.25 0.27
C LYS A 136 13.63 -10.52 1.14
N SER A 137 14.49 -9.53 1.37
CA SER A 137 15.79 -9.77 2.04
C SER A 137 15.72 -9.89 3.57
N GLY A 138 14.52 -9.94 4.15
CA GLY A 138 14.29 -9.95 5.59
C GLY A 138 12.94 -9.33 5.94
N LEU A 139 12.56 -9.44 7.22
CA LEU A 139 11.44 -8.65 7.74
C LEU A 139 11.79 -7.16 7.59
N PRO A 140 10.94 -6.36 6.92
CA PRO A 140 11.16 -4.93 6.82
C PRO A 140 11.13 -4.26 8.20
N ASP A 141 11.80 -3.11 8.33
CA ASP A 141 11.68 -2.25 9.52
C ASP A 141 10.20 -2.06 9.89
N GLY A 142 9.88 -2.11 11.18
CA GLY A 142 8.50 -1.98 11.70
C GLY A 142 7.72 -3.29 11.81
N PHE A 143 8.08 -4.32 11.04
CA PHE A 143 7.43 -5.63 11.12
C PHE A 143 7.96 -6.42 12.32
N ASP A 144 7.19 -6.45 13.42
CA ASP A 144 7.59 -7.14 14.65
C ASP A 144 7.78 -8.65 14.39
N PRO A 145 8.97 -9.23 14.65
CA PRO A 145 9.22 -10.66 14.45
C PRO A 145 8.37 -11.59 15.34
N LYS A 146 7.63 -11.06 16.32
CA LYS A 146 6.62 -11.80 17.09
C LYS A 146 5.28 -11.93 16.35
N ILE A 147 4.98 -11.01 15.44
CA ILE A 147 3.75 -10.98 14.65
C ILE A 147 4.01 -11.59 13.27
N TRP A 148 5.13 -11.22 12.67
CA TRP A 148 5.52 -11.61 11.32
C TRP A 148 6.60 -12.68 11.31
N ALA A 149 6.54 -13.53 10.30
CA ALA A 149 7.60 -14.43 9.89
C ALA A 149 7.86 -14.24 8.39
N GLN A 150 8.99 -14.75 7.92
CA GLN A 150 9.32 -14.80 6.50
C GLN A 150 10.06 -16.10 6.23
N ASP A 151 9.66 -16.78 5.15
CA ASP A 151 10.29 -18.00 4.66
C ASP A 151 10.27 -17.93 3.13
N PRO A 152 11.38 -18.21 2.43
CA PRO A 152 11.41 -18.18 0.97
C PRO A 152 10.36 -19.07 0.28
N ASN A 153 9.86 -20.10 0.97
CA ASN A 153 8.90 -21.07 0.45
C ASN A 153 7.45 -20.76 0.84
N ILE A 154 7.20 -19.76 1.69
CA ILE A 154 5.86 -19.36 2.12
C ILE A 154 5.59 -17.96 1.58
N ASN A 155 4.36 -17.72 1.10
CA ASN A 155 3.93 -16.40 0.65
C ASN A 155 4.88 -15.77 -0.40
N ASN A 156 5.46 -16.60 -1.27
CA ASN A 156 6.45 -16.21 -2.28
C ASN A 156 7.68 -15.48 -1.71
N GLY A 157 8.05 -15.76 -0.47
CA GLY A 157 9.18 -15.13 0.22
C GLY A 157 8.86 -13.78 0.88
N TYR A 158 7.62 -13.29 0.82
CA TYR A 158 7.22 -12.08 1.56
C TYR A 158 6.82 -12.39 3.00
N PRO A 159 6.95 -11.42 3.93
CA PRO A 159 6.48 -11.53 5.30
C PRO A 159 5.03 -12.03 5.41
N TYR A 160 4.71 -12.95 6.30
CA TYR A 160 3.34 -13.40 6.56
C TYR A 160 3.04 -13.39 8.06
N LEU A 161 1.75 -13.31 8.41
CA LEU A 161 1.32 -13.35 9.81
C LEU A 161 1.55 -14.75 10.39
N ARG A 162 2.32 -14.86 11.47
CA ARG A 162 2.64 -16.15 12.11
C ARG A 162 1.41 -16.95 12.51
N ASN A 163 0.37 -16.26 12.97
CA ASN A 163 -0.87 -16.87 13.44
C ASN A 163 -1.88 -17.13 12.31
N ASN A 164 -1.55 -16.74 11.08
CA ASN A 164 -2.38 -17.00 9.90
C ASN A 164 -1.48 -17.13 8.65
N PRO A 165 -0.63 -18.18 8.59
CA PRO A 165 0.21 -18.40 7.42
C PRO A 165 -0.67 -18.77 6.21
N PRO A 166 -0.32 -18.29 5.00
CA PRO A 166 -1.00 -18.73 3.80
C PRO A 166 -0.82 -20.24 3.60
N GLN A 167 -1.88 -20.90 3.11
CA GLN A 167 -1.88 -22.34 2.82
C GLN A 167 -1.26 -22.66 1.46
#